data_AF-A0A497S9M0-F1
#
_entry.id   AF-A0A497S9M0-F1
#
_cell.length_a   1.000
_cell.length_b   1.000
_cell.length_c   1.000
_cell.angle_alpha   90.00
_cell.angle_beta   90.00
_cell.angle_gamma   90.00
#
_symmetry.space_group_name_H-M   'P 1'
#
loop_
_entity.id
_entity.type
_entity.pdbx_description
1 polymer ?
#
loop_
_entity_poly.entity_id
_entity_poly.type
_entity_poly.pdbx_seq_one_letter_code
_entity_poly.pdbx_strand_id
1 'polypeptide(L)'
;MRFKTIGDFDFKGKRALVRIGVDSPFDPEKKEIRDNERIGAHAKLLRTLSDRGAKVVAVAHQSRPGKEDFTDMAPHAKLLSKHAGIP
;
A
#
# COMPACT_ATOMS: atom_id res chain seq x y z
N MET A 1 -15.06 -1.49 -23.54
CA MET A 1 -15.41 -2.22 -22.29
C MET A 1 -15.21 -1.29 -21.11
N ARG A 2 -16.14 -1.28 -20.15
CA ARG A 2 -15.99 -0.54 -18.89
C ARG A 2 -15.48 -1.50 -17.82
N PHE A 3 -14.35 -1.19 -17.20
CA PHE A 3 -13.86 -1.92 -16.04
C PHE A 3 -14.72 -1.59 -14.82
N LYS A 4 -14.97 -2.60 -13.97
CA LYS A 4 -15.58 -2.38 -12.65
C LYS A 4 -14.58 -1.66 -11.75
N THR A 5 -15.11 -0.78 -10.91
CA THR A 5 -14.38 0.04 -9.94
C THR A 5 -14.76 -0.38 -8.53
N ILE A 6 -14.07 0.12 -7.52
CA ILE A 6 -14.43 -0.10 -6.11
C ILE A 6 -15.83 0.44 -5.74
N GLY A 7 -16.43 1.30 -6.57
CA GLY A 7 -17.81 1.77 -6.37
C GLY A 7 -18.86 0.71 -6.70
N ASP A 8 -18.50 -0.32 -7.46
CA ASP A 8 -19.43 -1.30 -8.00
C ASP A 8 -19.58 -2.54 -7.11
N PHE A 9 -19.04 -2.52 -5.88
CA PHE A 9 -19.00 -3.67 -4.97
C PHE A 9 -19.30 -3.31 -3.52
N ASP A 10 -20.01 -4.20 -2.83
CA ASP A 10 -20.11 -4.23 -1.37
C ASP A 10 -18.95 -5.03 -0.77
N PHE A 11 -18.24 -4.44 0.19
CA PHE A 11 -17.05 -4.98 0.82
C PHE A 11 -17.27 -5.51 2.24
N LYS A 12 -18.46 -5.32 2.83
CA LYS A 12 -18.73 -5.67 4.23
C LYS A 12 -18.46 -7.15 4.48
N GLY A 13 -17.54 -7.45 5.40
CA GLY A 13 -17.17 -8.82 5.79
C GLY A 13 -16.32 -9.58 4.77
N LYS A 14 -15.93 -8.95 3.65
CA LYS A 14 -15.15 -9.60 2.59
C LYS A 14 -13.65 -9.35 2.76
N ARG A 15 -12.83 -10.20 2.15
CA ARG A 15 -11.39 -9.97 2.00
C ARG A 15 -11.13 -9.32 0.63
N ALA A 16 -10.39 -8.21 0.61
CA ALA A 16 -10.03 -7.50 -0.62
C ALA A 16 -8.51 -7.55 -0.83
N LEU A 17 -8.07 -8.25 -1.88
CA LEU A 17 -6.68 -8.22 -2.33
C LEU A 17 -6.45 -6.99 -3.22
N VAL A 18 -5.49 -6.14 -2.84
CA VAL A 18 -5.24 -4.87 -3.53
C VAL A 18 -3.77 -4.78 -3.92
N ARG A 19 -3.50 -4.66 -5.22
CA ARG A 19 -2.16 -4.34 -5.73
C ARG A 19 -1.94 -2.83 -5.65
N ILE A 20 -0.89 -2.39 -4.96
CA ILE A 20 -0.57 -0.95 -4.78
C ILE A 20 0.82 -0.59 -5.32
N GLY A 21 0.98 0.63 -5.82
CA GLY A 21 2.24 1.15 -6.37
C GLY A 21 2.95 2.06 -5.38
N VAL A 22 3.76 1.47 -4.49
CA VAL A 22 4.48 2.22 -3.44
C VAL A 22 6.00 2.15 -3.59
N ASP A 23 6.49 1.83 -4.79
CA ASP A 23 7.91 1.86 -5.11
C ASP A 23 8.43 3.30 -4.93
N SER A 24 9.40 3.45 -4.03
CA SER A 24 9.77 4.72 -3.42
C SER A 24 11.28 4.92 -3.46
N PRO A 25 11.78 6.18 -3.49
CA PRO A 25 13.20 6.44 -3.35
C PRO A 25 13.75 5.83 -2.06
N PHE A 26 14.92 5.22 -2.15
CA PHE A 26 15.58 4.52 -1.04
C PHE A 26 16.82 5.27 -0.57
N ASP A 27 17.00 5.34 0.74
CA ASP A 27 18.20 5.86 1.39
C ASP A 27 19.12 4.67 1.74
N PRO A 28 20.23 4.48 1.02
CA PRO A 28 21.10 3.32 1.22
C PRO A 28 21.87 3.36 2.55
N GLU A 29 22.11 4.56 3.10
CA GLU A 29 22.82 4.70 4.38
C GLU A 29 21.93 4.29 5.54
N LYS A 30 20.65 4.71 5.52
CA LYS A 30 19.67 4.40 6.56
C LYS A 30 18.92 3.09 6.33
N LYS A 31 19.02 2.53 5.12
CA LYS A 31 18.22 1.40 4.65
C LYS A 31 16.71 1.64 4.77
N GLU A 32 16.28 2.87 4.51
CA GLU A 32 14.89 3.30 4.64
C GLU A 32 14.35 3.81 3.30
N ILE A 33 13.07 3.58 3.05
CA ILE A 33 12.37 4.26 1.96
C ILE A 33 11.94 5.66 2.40
N ARG A 34 11.86 6.58 1.44
CA ARG A 34 11.36 7.93 1.70
C ARG A 34 9.85 8.00 1.59
N ASP A 35 9.25 8.62 2.59
CA ASP A 35 7.84 8.98 2.57
C ASP A 35 7.52 9.88 1.36
N ASN A 36 6.37 9.66 0.73
CA ASN A 36 5.97 10.37 -0.47
C ASN A 36 4.46 10.28 -0.72
N GLU A 37 3.99 11.05 -1.70
CA GLU A 37 2.58 11.17 -2.05
C GLU A 37 1.93 9.85 -2.48
N ARG A 38 2.68 8.92 -3.09
CA ARG A 38 2.13 7.63 -3.51
C ARG A 38 1.73 6.78 -2.31
N ILE A 39 2.55 6.80 -1.26
CA ILE A 39 2.25 6.08 -0.01
C ILE A 39 0.99 6.67 0.62
N GLY A 40 0.91 8.00 0.76
CA GLY A 40 -0.27 8.67 1.30
C GLY A 40 -1.54 8.40 0.49
N ALA A 41 -1.47 8.47 -0.84
CA ALA A 41 -2.59 8.18 -1.72
C ALA A 41 -3.08 6.73 -1.59
N HIS A 42 -2.17 5.76 -1.55
CA HIS A 42 -2.52 4.36 -1.37
C HIS A 42 -3.04 4.07 0.05
N ALA A 43 -2.48 4.67 1.09
CA ALA A 43 -2.99 4.56 2.46
C ALA A 43 -4.45 5.01 2.55
N LYS A 44 -4.82 6.13 1.89
CA LYS A 44 -6.22 6.60 1.82
C LYS A 44 -7.15 5.60 1.11
N LEU A 45 -6.68 4.95 0.04
CA LEU A 45 -7.45 3.90 -0.64
C LEU A 45 -7.67 2.68 0.27
N LEU A 46 -6.60 2.19 0.92
CA LEU A 46 -6.68 1.05 1.83
C LEU A 46 -7.62 1.36 3.01
N ARG A 47 -7.53 2.57 3.57
CA ARG A 47 -8.43 3.06 4.61
C ARG A 47 -9.88 3.08 4.14
N THR A 48 -10.14 3.59 2.93
CA THR A 48 -11.49 3.62 2.34
C THR A 48 -12.11 2.22 2.23
N LEU A 49 -11.33 1.22 1.83
CA LEU A 49 -11.82 -0.16 1.76
C LEU A 49 -12.06 -0.75 3.15
N SER A 50 -11.19 -0.47 4.11
CA SER A 50 -11.36 -0.88 5.51
C SER A 50 -12.61 -0.27 6.13
N ASP A 51 -12.85 1.04 5.95
CA ASP A 51 -14.05 1.74 6.45
C ASP A 51 -15.34 1.20 5.83
N ARG A 52 -15.27 0.63 4.62
CA ARG A 52 -16.38 -0.12 3.98
C ARG A 52 -16.53 -1.56 4.49
N GLY A 53 -15.81 -1.93 5.55
CA GLY A 53 -15.90 -3.23 6.21
C GLY A 53 -15.12 -4.36 5.53
N ALA A 54 -14.18 -4.04 4.63
CA ALA A 54 -13.30 -5.03 4.04
C ALA A 54 -12.14 -5.39 4.98
N LYS A 55 -11.73 -6.66 4.97
CA LYS A 55 -10.41 -7.10 5.42
C LYS A 55 -9.43 -6.92 4.26
N VAL A 56 -8.62 -5.87 4.31
CA VAL A 56 -7.74 -5.48 3.19
C VAL A 56 -6.41 -6.24 3.27
N VAL A 57 -5.99 -6.81 2.14
CA VAL A 57 -4.67 -7.43 1.97
C VAL A 57 -3.95 -6.69 0.84
N ALA A 58 -2.90 -5.95 1.17
CA ALA A 58 -2.13 -5.20 0.18
C ALA A 58 -0.94 -6.01 -0.34
N VAL A 59 -0.71 -5.97 -1.66
CA VAL A 59 0.48 -6.54 -2.29
C VAL A 59 1.22 -5.48 -3.08
N ALA A 60 2.54 -5.45 -2.91
CA ALA A 60 3.43 -4.45 -3.47
C ALA A 60 4.82 -5.03 -3.74
N HIS A 61 5.70 -4.19 -4.27
CA HIS A 61 7.12 -4.48 -4.44
C HIS A 61 7.91 -3.18 -4.30
N GLN A 62 9.19 -3.32 -3.97
CA GLN A 62 10.20 -2.27 -3.99
C GLN A 62 11.37 -2.80 -4.81
N SER A 63 11.71 -2.10 -5.89
CA SER A 63 12.81 -2.48 -6.79
C SER A 63 12.77 -3.96 -7.23
N ARG A 64 13.94 -4.57 -7.44
CA ARG A 64 14.14 -5.93 -7.96
C ARG A 64 15.32 -6.61 -7.28
N PRO A 65 15.31 -7.94 -7.13
CA PRO A 65 16.43 -8.68 -6.55
C PRO A 65 17.77 -8.31 -7.18
N GLY A 66 18.80 -8.11 -6.35
CA GLY A 66 20.15 -7.73 -6.77
C GLY A 66 20.39 -6.23 -6.91
N LYS A 67 19.38 -5.39 -6.63
CA LYS A 67 19.56 -3.93 -6.53
C LYS A 67 19.74 -3.51 -5.07
N GLU A 68 20.49 -2.43 -4.86
CA GLU A 68 20.78 -1.91 -3.51
C GLU A 68 19.54 -1.39 -2.78
N ASP A 69 18.53 -0.95 -3.53
CA ASP A 69 17.23 -0.50 -3.03
C ASP A 69 16.19 -1.62 -2.94
N PHE A 70 16.60 -2.88 -3.11
CA PHE A 70 15.73 -4.03 -2.88
C PHE A 70 15.59 -4.30 -1.38
N THR A 71 14.38 -4.12 -0.86
CA THR A 71 14.06 -4.34 0.55
C THR A 71 12.67 -4.95 0.70
N ASP A 72 12.38 -5.47 1.89
CA ASP A 72 11.06 -5.98 2.23
C ASP A 72 10.03 -4.84 2.37
N MET A 73 8.77 -5.21 2.63
CA MET A 73 7.66 -4.25 2.74
C MET A 73 7.48 -3.69 4.15
N ALA A 74 8.32 -4.03 5.13
CA ALA A 74 8.16 -3.53 6.49
C ALA A 74 8.27 -1.99 6.58
N PRO A 75 9.21 -1.32 5.88
CA PRO A 75 9.25 0.14 5.83
C PRO A 75 7.98 0.75 5.22
N HIS A 76 7.47 0.17 4.13
CA HIS A 76 6.23 0.61 3.48
C HIS A 76 5.03 0.41 4.39
N ALA A 77 4.93 -0.73 5.07
CA ALA A 77 3.86 -1.03 6.01
C ALA A 77 3.80 0.02 7.13
N LYS A 78 4.95 0.38 7.71
CA LYS A 78 5.03 1.41 8.75
C LYS A 78 4.51 2.78 8.27
N LEU A 79 4.90 3.21 7.08
CA LEU A 79 4.42 4.47 6.50
C LEU A 79 2.93 4.40 6.11
N LEU A 80 2.48 3.28 5.54
CA LEU A 80 1.07 3.06 5.21
C LEU A 80 0.19 3.10 6.46
N SER A 81 0.58 2.44 7.56
CA SER A 81 -0.11 2.48 8.85
C SER A 81 -0.22 3.91 9.39
N LYS A 82 0.92 4.65 9.39
CA LYS A 82 0.97 6.05 9.79
C LYS A 82 -0.04 6.91 9.00
N HIS A 83 -0.05 6.81 7.67
CA HIS A 83 -0.94 7.60 6.81
C HIS A 83 -2.40 7.14 6.84
N ALA A 84 -2.66 5.84 7.04
CA ALA A 84 -4.00 5.30 7.13
C ALA A 84 -4.67 5.59 8.48
N GLY A 85 -3.88 5.95 9.50
CA GLY A 85 -4.35 6.10 10.88
C GLY A 85 -4.84 4.77 11.45
N ILE A 86 -4.17 3.67 11.09
CA ILE A 86 -4.44 2.32 11.55
C ILE A 86 -3.14 1.79 12.15
N PRO A 87 -3.16 1.17 13.35
CA PRO A 87 -1.96 0.56 13.93
C PRO A 87 -1.33 -0.49 13.01
#